data_AF-A0A6N8G3E7-F1
#
_entry.id   AF-A0A6N8G3E7-F1
#
_cell.length_a   1.000
_cell.length_b   1.000
_cell.length_c   1.000
_cell.angle_alpha   90.00
_cell.angle_beta   90.00
_cell.angle_gamma   90.00
#
_symmetry.space_group_name_H-M   'P 1'
#
loop_
_entity.id
_entity.type
_entity.pdbx_description
1 polymer ?
#
loop_
_entity_poly.entity_id
_entity_poly.type
_entity_poly.pdbx_seq_one_letter_code
_entity_poly.pdbx_strand_id
1 'polypeptide(L)'
;YNAYYRPAVAEPVNFVTWGLGGSQCSQGFRTLASFVSATGLESNGLEVTNSTDPFFVSAETNDYRLKLDSPAIGRGEALPADIAHAIGVLSGRVVDLGALQSQVFIAN
;
A
#
# COMPACT_ATOMS: atom_id res chain seq x y z
N TYR A 1 -0.15 6.25 2.68
CA TYR A 1 -0.10 5.51 1.41
C TYR A 1 -0.01 4.05 1.77
N ASN A 2 -1.01 3.25 1.37
CA ASN A 2 -1.04 1.82 1.67
C ASN A 2 -1.47 1.05 0.41
N ALA A 3 -1.08 -0.21 0.31
CA ALA A 3 -1.53 -1.11 -0.74
C ALA A 3 -2.11 -2.38 -0.12
N TYR A 4 -3.21 -2.83 -0.70
CA TYR A 4 -3.98 -3.97 -0.24
C TYR A 4 -4.32 -4.83 -1.45
N TYR A 5 -4.23 -6.15 -1.31
CA TYR A 5 -4.77 -7.06 -2.31
C TYR A 5 -5.78 -8.02 -1.70
N ARG A 6 -6.72 -8.48 -2.53
CA ARG A 6 -7.60 -9.61 -2.22
C ARG A 6 -7.75 -10.55 -3.42
N PRO A 7 -8.00 -11.86 -3.20
CA PRO A 7 -8.13 -12.84 -4.27
C PRO A 7 -9.30 -12.58 -5.22
N ALA A 8 -10.43 -12.07 -4.69
CA ALA A 8 -11.62 -11.74 -5.46
C ALA A 8 -12.39 -10.56 -4.83
N VAL A 9 -13.23 -9.88 -5.63
CA VAL A 9 -13.93 -8.63 -5.23
C VAL A 9 -14.79 -8.79 -3.97
N ALA A 10 -15.23 -10.01 -3.65
CA ALA A 10 -16.06 -10.32 -2.49
C ALA A 10 -15.42 -11.33 -1.51
N GLU A 11 -14.11 -11.54 -1.60
CA GLU A 11 -13.36 -12.46 -0.73
C GLU A 11 -12.18 -11.72 -0.11
N PRO A 12 -12.38 -11.03 1.04
CA PRO A 12 -13.63 -10.88 1.80
C PRO A 12 -14.63 -9.87 1.19
N VAL A 13 -15.91 -9.96 1.60
CA VAL A 13 -17.01 -9.11 1.08
C VAL A 13 -16.78 -7.62 1.39
N ASN A 14 -16.35 -7.33 2.62
CA ASN A 14 -15.97 -5.98 3.01
C ASN A 14 -14.46 -5.85 2.89
N PHE A 15 -14.02 -4.83 2.17
CA PHE A 15 -12.62 -4.44 2.08
C PHE A 15 -12.14 -3.78 3.37
N VAL A 16 -12.96 -2.90 3.95
CA VAL A 16 -12.71 -2.26 5.26
C VAL A 16 -13.98 -2.33 6.10
N THR A 17 -13.83 -2.57 7.40
CA THR A 17 -14.88 -2.32 8.39
C THR A 17 -14.40 -1.22 9.31
N TRP A 18 -15.19 -0.16 9.48
CA TRP A 18 -14.78 1.04 10.22
C TRP A 18 -15.94 1.65 11.01
N GLY A 19 -15.63 2.30 12.13
CA GLY A 19 -16.60 3.07 12.91
C GLY A 19 -16.63 4.53 12.46
N LEU A 20 -17.75 5.00 11.89
CA LEU A 20 -17.92 6.40 11.47
C LEU A 20 -18.33 7.32 12.63
N GLY A 21 -18.84 6.76 13.72
CA GLY A 21 -19.30 7.52 14.87
C GLY A 21 -20.08 6.66 15.86
N GLY A 22 -20.64 7.29 16.90
CA GLY A 22 -21.29 6.58 18.01
C GLY A 22 -22.46 5.67 17.60
N SER A 23 -23.26 6.07 16.61
CA SER A 23 -24.37 5.25 16.08
C SER A 23 -23.98 4.35 14.91
N GLN A 24 -22.77 4.50 14.36
CA GLN A 24 -22.25 3.77 13.20
C GLN A 24 -20.90 3.16 13.55
N CYS A 25 -20.85 2.37 14.62
CA CYS A 25 -19.61 1.81 15.17
C CYS A 25 -19.01 0.68 14.32
N SER A 26 -19.78 0.10 13.39
CA SER A 26 -19.32 -0.95 12.48
C SER A 26 -20.00 -0.82 11.12
N GLN A 27 -19.36 -0.07 10.22
CA GLN A 27 -19.78 0.11 8.84
C GLN A 27 -18.84 -0.67 7.92
N GLY A 28 -19.39 -1.59 7.13
CA GLY A 28 -18.66 -2.28 6.07
C GLY A 28 -18.57 -1.44 4.79
N PHE A 29 -17.39 -1.40 4.19
CA PHE A 29 -17.08 -0.78 2.90
C PHE A 29 -16.56 -1.86 1.96
N ARG A 30 -17.20 -2.04 0.80
CA ARG A 30 -16.83 -3.10 -0.17
C ARG A 30 -15.63 -2.75 -1.04
N THR A 31 -15.30 -1.46 -1.12
CA THR A 31 -14.14 -0.94 -1.87
C THR A 31 -13.44 0.14 -1.07
N LEU A 32 -12.15 0.31 -1.30
CA LEU A 32 -11.37 1.43 -0.79
C LEU A 32 -11.99 2.76 -1.22
N ALA A 33 -12.45 2.87 -2.47
CA ALA A 33 -13.08 4.09 -2.98
C ALA A 33 -14.31 4.50 -2.14
N SER A 34 -15.15 3.54 -1.75
CA SER A 34 -16.31 3.83 -0.88
C SER A 34 -15.90 4.27 0.52
N PHE A 35 -14.82 3.72 1.06
CA PHE A 35 -14.25 4.13 2.34
C PHE A 35 -13.64 5.54 2.29
N VAL A 36 -12.86 5.85 1.25
CA VAL A 36 -12.27 7.17 1.01
C VAL A 36 -13.38 8.22 0.88
N SER A 37 -14.43 7.93 0.11
CA SER A 37 -15.55 8.86 -0.06
C SER A 37 -16.29 9.18 1.24
N ALA A 38 -16.34 8.24 2.18
CA ALA A 38 -17.06 8.42 3.44
C ALA A 38 -16.21 9.09 4.52
N THR A 39 -14.88 8.94 4.48
CA THR A 39 -13.99 9.33 5.59
C THR A 39 -12.94 10.38 5.22
N GLY A 40 -12.61 10.50 3.93
CA GLY A 40 -11.44 11.25 3.46
C GLY A 40 -10.09 10.58 3.78
N LEU A 41 -10.08 9.45 4.50
CA LEU A 41 -8.89 8.68 4.83
C LEU A 41 -8.44 7.83 3.63
N GLU A 42 -7.18 7.40 3.62
CA GLU A 42 -6.62 6.51 2.59
C GLU A 42 -6.77 7.01 1.15
N SER A 43 -6.83 8.32 0.92
CA SER A 43 -7.00 8.92 -0.42
C SER A 43 -5.93 8.52 -1.45
N ASN A 44 -4.75 8.11 -0.98
CA ASN A 44 -3.66 7.60 -1.79
C ASN A 44 -3.49 6.07 -1.70
N GLY A 45 -4.48 5.37 -1.16
CA GLY A 45 -4.44 3.92 -1.04
C GLY A 45 -4.58 3.22 -2.39
N LEU A 46 -4.07 2.01 -2.46
CA LEU A 46 -4.17 1.12 -3.62
C LEU A 46 -4.93 -0.14 -3.22
N GLU A 47 -6.02 -0.41 -3.92
CA GLU A 47 -6.78 -1.65 -3.83
C GLU A 47 -6.55 -2.47 -5.10
N VAL A 48 -6.08 -3.71 -4.94
CA VAL A 48 -5.90 -4.67 -6.04
C VAL A 48 -6.77 -5.89 -5.81
N THR A 49 -7.42 -6.36 -6.88
CA THR A 49 -8.07 -7.68 -6.88
C THR A 49 -7.33 -8.56 -7.86
N ASN A 50 -6.71 -9.63 -7.39
CA ASN A 50 -5.96 -10.56 -8.22
C ASN A 50 -5.90 -11.93 -7.55
N SER A 51 -6.01 -13.01 -8.32
CA SER A 51 -6.01 -14.39 -7.78
C SER A 51 -4.66 -14.81 -7.20
N THR A 52 -3.59 -14.08 -7.52
CA THR A 52 -2.23 -14.27 -6.99
C THR A 52 -1.70 -12.97 -6.43
N ASP A 53 -0.74 -13.05 -5.49
CA ASP A 53 -0.08 -11.88 -4.92
C ASP A 53 0.50 -10.99 -6.05
N PRO A 54 0.02 -9.74 -6.21
CA PRO A 54 0.47 -8.85 -7.27
C PRO A 54 1.76 -8.12 -6.91
N PHE A 55 2.23 -8.20 -5.66
CA PHE A 55 3.30 -7.36 -5.14
C PHE A 55 4.64 -8.08 -5.05
N PHE A 56 4.68 -9.23 -4.39
CA PHE A 56 5.94 -9.88 -3.97
C PHE A 56 6.33 -11.04 -4.87
N VAL A 57 7.63 -11.23 -5.08
CA VAL A 57 8.16 -12.38 -5.84
C VAL A 57 7.61 -13.69 -5.28
N SER A 58 7.68 -13.91 -3.97
CA SER A 58 7.07 -15.05 -3.29
C SER A 58 7.03 -14.85 -1.77
N ALA A 59 5.90 -14.39 -1.25
CA ALA A 59 5.70 -14.27 0.19
C ALA A 59 5.75 -15.63 0.91
N GLU A 60 5.30 -16.71 0.26
CA GLU A 60 5.31 -18.08 0.79
C GLU A 60 6.73 -18.57 1.12
N THR A 61 7.73 -18.12 0.37
CA THR A 61 9.14 -18.45 0.59
C THR A 61 9.91 -17.31 1.25
N ASN A 62 9.22 -16.34 1.87
CA ASN A 62 9.78 -15.13 2.48
C ASN A 62 10.59 -14.21 1.54
N ASP A 63 10.34 -14.28 0.23
CA ASP A 63 10.89 -13.34 -0.75
C ASP A 63 9.93 -12.16 -0.96
N TYR A 64 10.05 -11.17 -0.08
CA TYR A 64 9.25 -9.95 -0.07
C TYR A 64 9.79 -8.86 -1.01
N ARG A 65 10.73 -9.20 -1.90
CA ARG A 65 11.13 -8.25 -2.97
C ARG A 65 9.93 -8.02 -3.88
N LEU A 66 9.80 -6.81 -4.40
CA LEU A 66 8.75 -6.49 -5.36
C LEU A 66 9.01 -7.17 -6.71
N LYS A 67 7.94 -7.67 -7.34
CA LYS A 67 7.98 -8.09 -8.76
C LYS A 67 8.29 -6.89 -9.64
N LEU A 68 8.82 -7.14 -10.83
CA LEU A 68 9.19 -6.09 -11.79
C LEU A 68 8.01 -5.18 -12.18
N ASP A 69 6.81 -5.73 -12.19
CA ASP A 69 5.54 -5.07 -12.53
C ASP A 69 4.66 -4.80 -11.30
N SER A 70 5.23 -4.91 -10.10
CA SER A 70 4.50 -4.71 -8.86
C SER A 70 3.89 -3.29 -8.83
N PRO A 71 2.57 -3.16 -8.59
CA PRO A 71 1.92 -1.86 -8.53
C PRO A 71 2.29 -1.06 -7.27
N ALA A 72 3.13 -1.62 -6.40
CA ALA A 72 3.74 -0.91 -5.26
C ALA A 72 4.94 -0.03 -5.67
N ILE A 73 5.53 -0.25 -6.84
CA ILE A 73 6.71 0.49 -7.30
C ILE A 73 6.35 1.96 -7.54
N GLY A 74 7.12 2.88 -6.95
CA GLY A 74 6.98 4.33 -7.10
C GLY A 74 5.66 4.93 -6.59
N ARG A 75 4.91 4.20 -5.76
CA ARG A 75 3.59 4.62 -5.24
C ARG A 75 3.62 5.22 -3.83
N GLY A 76 4.79 5.24 -3.19
CA GLY A 76 4.99 5.87 -1.90
C GLY A 76 5.23 7.37 -1.99
N GLU A 77 5.38 7.99 -0.83
CA GLU A 77 5.75 9.39 -0.69
C GLU A 77 7.28 9.55 -0.61
N ALA A 78 7.80 10.69 -1.03
CA ALA A 78 9.20 10.99 -0.82
C ALA A 78 9.52 11.04 0.69
N LEU A 79 10.65 10.43 1.07
CA LEU A 79 11.09 10.49 2.46
C LEU A 79 11.51 11.91 2.84
N PRO A 80 11.23 12.36 4.08
CA PRO A 80 11.86 13.54 4.66
C PRO A 80 13.39 13.46 4.52
N ALA A 81 14.03 14.61 4.28
CA ALA A 81 15.44 14.65 3.90
C ALA A 81 16.38 14.09 4.98
N ASP A 82 16.06 14.32 6.25
CA ASP A 82 16.77 13.79 7.41
C ASP A 82 16.66 12.26 7.50
N ILE A 83 15.48 11.69 7.27
CA ILE A 83 15.26 10.24 7.23
C ILE A 83 16.00 9.61 6.05
N ALA A 84 15.87 10.20 4.85
CA ALA A 84 16.56 9.73 3.65
C ALA A 84 18.08 9.71 3.86
N HIS A 85 18.63 10.78 4.44
CA HIS A 85 20.05 10.87 4.78
C HIS A 85 20.47 9.82 5.81
N ALA A 86 19.68 9.63 6.87
CA ALA A 86 19.98 8.65 7.92
C ALA A 86 20.07 7.21 7.42
N ILE A 87 19.34 6.87 6.35
CA ILE A 87 19.35 5.53 5.75
C ILE A 87 20.12 5.44 4.43
N GLY A 88 20.82 6.52 4.03
CA GLY A 88 21.70 6.53 2.86
C GLY A 88 20.99 6.50 1.49
N VAL A 89 19.75 7.01 1.40
CA VAL A 89 19.00 7.10 0.14
C VAL A 89 18.80 8.55 -0.30
N LEU A 90 18.56 8.76 -1.60
CA LEU A 90 18.23 10.10 -2.13
C LEU A 90 16.93 10.65 -1.55
N SER A 91 16.97 11.88 -1.05
CA SER A 91 15.78 12.62 -0.59
C SER A 91 14.95 13.17 -1.75
N GLY A 92 13.67 13.49 -1.48
CA GLY A 92 12.79 14.12 -2.47
C GLY A 92 12.32 13.21 -3.61
N ARG A 93 12.67 11.92 -3.58
CA ARG A 93 12.24 10.93 -4.56
C ARG A 93 11.15 10.04 -3.96
N VAL A 94 10.08 9.81 -4.73
CA VAL A 94 9.05 8.83 -4.36
C VAL A 94 9.66 7.45 -4.17
N VAL A 95 9.22 6.77 -3.13
CA VAL A 95 9.67 5.41 -2.78
C VAL A 95 8.66 4.38 -3.26
N ASP A 96 9.09 3.13 -3.30
CA ASP A 96 8.17 2.00 -3.42
C ASP A 96 7.45 1.78 -2.08
N LEU A 97 6.19 1.31 -2.13
CA LEU A 97 5.48 0.92 -0.92
C LEU A 97 6.11 -0.34 -0.31
N GLY A 98 6.31 -0.32 1.02
CA GLY A 98 6.90 -1.42 1.77
C GLY A 98 8.37 -1.17 2.13
N ALA A 99 9.01 -2.19 2.70
CA ALA A 99 10.35 -2.07 3.28
C ALA A 99 11.48 -2.24 2.27
N LEU A 100 11.28 -3.04 1.21
CA LEU A 100 12.30 -3.39 0.22
C LEU A 100 12.06 -2.60 -1.06
N GLN A 101 13.04 -1.77 -1.42
CA GLN A 101 12.99 -0.98 -2.64
C GLN A 101 13.43 -1.82 -3.85
N SER A 102 12.70 -1.73 -4.96
CA SER A 102 13.00 -2.38 -6.24
C SER A 102 14.27 -1.82 -6.89
N GLN A 103 14.61 -0.57 -6.55
CA GLN A 103 15.80 0.12 -7.00
C GLN A 103 16.44 0.85 -5.81
N VAL A 104 17.72 0.56 -5.55
CA VAL A 104 18.48 1.24 -4.51
C VAL A 104 19.19 2.45 -5.13
N PHE A 105 18.83 3.66 -4.70
CA PHE A 105 19.48 4.90 -5.11
C PHE A 105 20.31 5.44 -3.96
N ILE A 106 21.59 5.05 -3.94
CA ILE A 106 22.54 5.48 -2.92
C ILE A 106 22.92 6.94 -3.19
N ALA A 107 22.88 7.77 -2.14
CA ALA A 107 23.48 9.09 -2.18
C ALA A 107 25.01 8.95 -2.08
N ASN A 108 25.75 9.55 -3.02
CA ASN A 108 27.22 9.59 -3.00
C ASN A 108 27.76 10.45 -1.86
#